data_AF-A0A6H2DPS9-F1
#
_entry.id   AF-A0A6H2DPS9-F1
#
_cell.length_a   1.000
_cell.length_b   1.000
_cell.length_c   1.000
_cell.angle_alpha   90.00
_cell.angle_beta   90.00
_cell.angle_gamma   90.00
#
_symmetry.space_group_name_H-M   'P 1'
#
loop_
_entity.id
_entity.type
_entity.pdbx_description
1 polymer ?
#
loop_
_entity_poly.entity_id
_entity_poly.type
_entity_poly.pdbx_seq_one_letter_code
_entity_poly.pdbx_strand_id
1 'polypeptide(L)'
;MGRHHNLWLACFLLLTTTSGCERRDTGNPVNASKYDSFWLWAGVRPQPVLDQAKTVYILEGEVRASDLESLVLLRPETPEINHADIWMVVRVETLDLSPDVYRQIFARLERWSGKGNRLVGIQIDFDANTRSLGRYAIFLRDFRRRLPEKYGLSITGLLDWSANGDPAELAALSDVIDEAVFQVYQGRKTIGGYDRWLTKLDALPMAFRIGLVQGGEWTEPQSLPKNPHFKGYVVFLLNPAVQNDPVD
;
A
#
# COMPACT_ATOMS: atom_id res chain seq x y z
N MET A 1 -6.80 83.40 -10.99
CA MET A 1 -7.70 82.44 -10.32
C MET A 1 -8.29 81.55 -11.40
N GLY A 2 -7.88 80.28 -11.50
CA GLY A 2 -8.29 79.36 -12.57
C GLY A 2 -7.20 78.33 -12.85
N ARG A 3 -7.29 77.19 -12.17
CA ARG A 3 -6.27 76.13 -12.02
C ARG A 3 -6.11 75.24 -13.26
N HIS A 4 -4.84 74.92 -13.56
CA HIS A 4 -4.22 73.62 -13.91
C HIS A 4 -4.88 72.63 -14.89
N HIS A 5 -4.16 72.39 -15.99
CA HIS A 5 -3.68 71.11 -16.55
C HIS A 5 -4.28 69.78 -16.01
N ASN A 6 -4.71 68.90 -16.92
CA ASN A 6 -4.02 67.61 -17.17
C ASN A 6 -4.73 66.77 -18.27
N LEU A 7 -3.99 66.53 -19.36
CA LEU A 7 -4.20 65.40 -20.27
C LEU A 7 -3.93 64.11 -19.49
N TRP A 8 -4.87 63.16 -19.50
CA TRP A 8 -4.59 61.77 -19.11
C TRP A 8 -4.80 60.87 -20.33
N LEU A 9 -3.66 60.46 -20.91
CA LEU A 9 -3.55 59.30 -21.79
C LEU A 9 -3.67 58.05 -20.90
N ALA A 10 -4.75 57.29 -21.00
CA ALA A 10 -4.86 55.98 -20.35
C ALA A 10 -4.27 54.92 -21.29
N CYS A 11 -3.06 54.46 -20.96
CA CYS A 11 -2.40 53.32 -21.59
C CYS A 11 -3.18 52.03 -21.25
N PHE A 12 -3.74 51.36 -22.27
CA PHE A 12 -4.21 49.98 -22.15
C PHE A 12 -2.99 49.05 -22.05
N LEU A 13 -2.59 48.67 -20.84
CA LEU A 13 -1.69 47.53 -20.65
C LEU A 13 -2.52 46.24 -20.79
N LEU A 14 -2.42 45.58 -21.94
CA LEU A 14 -2.80 44.17 -22.05
C LEU A 14 -1.85 43.36 -21.17
N LEU A 15 -2.32 42.93 -20.00
CA LEU A 15 -1.71 41.83 -19.27
C LEU A 15 -1.98 40.54 -20.06
N THR A 16 -1.03 40.14 -20.89
CA THR A 16 -0.96 38.78 -21.42
C THR A 16 -0.62 37.86 -20.25
N THR A 17 -1.62 37.27 -19.62
CA THR A 17 -1.42 36.14 -18.72
C THR A 17 -0.94 34.97 -19.57
N THR A 18 0.37 34.78 -19.63
CA THR A 18 0.95 33.51 -20.08
C THR A 18 0.51 32.47 -19.08
N SER A 19 -0.54 31.71 -19.42
CA SER A 19 -0.79 30.41 -18.82
C SER A 19 0.42 29.53 -19.13
N GLY A 20 1.45 29.63 -18.29
CA GLY A 20 2.48 28.61 -18.23
C GLY A 20 1.75 27.32 -17.92
N CYS A 21 1.68 26.41 -18.88
CA CYS A 21 1.50 25.00 -18.56
C CYS A 21 2.65 24.67 -17.60
N GLU A 22 2.37 24.67 -16.30
CA GLU A 22 3.18 23.94 -15.34
C GLU A 22 3.28 22.54 -15.90
N ARG A 23 4.47 22.22 -16.42
CA ARG A 23 4.83 20.86 -16.79
C ARG A 23 4.84 20.11 -15.47
N ARG A 24 3.70 19.51 -15.11
CA ARG A 24 3.66 18.54 -14.02
C ARG A 24 4.73 17.52 -14.37
N ASP A 25 5.75 17.39 -13.52
CA ASP A 25 6.68 16.29 -13.60
C ASP A 25 5.85 15.01 -13.45
N THR A 26 5.47 14.42 -14.58
CA THR A 26 4.80 13.13 -14.63
C THR A 26 5.83 12.13 -14.13
N GLY A 27 5.53 11.43 -13.04
CA GLY A 27 6.45 10.49 -12.43
C GLY A 27 6.89 9.41 -13.41
N ASN A 28 8.03 8.79 -13.15
CA ASN A 28 8.51 7.72 -14.04
C ASN A 28 7.66 6.46 -13.83
N PRO A 29 7.34 5.70 -14.89
CA PRO A 29 6.69 4.41 -14.75
C PRO A 29 7.51 3.48 -13.83
N VAL A 30 6.85 2.88 -12.84
CA VAL A 30 7.44 1.92 -11.92
C VAL A 30 7.89 0.68 -12.69
N ASN A 31 9.19 0.55 -12.88
CA ASN A 31 9.83 -0.63 -13.44
C ASN A 31 10.14 -1.61 -12.29
N ALA A 32 9.40 -2.72 -12.23
CA ALA A 32 9.52 -3.74 -11.19
C ALA A 32 10.95 -4.28 -11.00
N SER A 33 11.78 -4.31 -12.05
CA SER A 33 13.18 -4.78 -11.97
C SER A 33 14.10 -3.90 -11.11
N LYS A 34 13.66 -2.71 -10.70
CA LYS A 34 14.41 -1.80 -9.83
C LYS A 34 14.13 -2.01 -8.33
N TYR A 35 13.25 -2.95 -7.99
CA TYR A 35 12.78 -3.19 -6.64
C TYR A 35 12.98 -4.66 -6.26
N ASP A 36 12.92 -4.96 -4.96
CA ASP A 36 13.22 -6.28 -4.41
C ASP A 36 12.10 -6.86 -3.54
N SER A 37 10.99 -6.15 -3.37
CA SER A 37 9.81 -6.65 -2.65
C SER A 37 8.55 -6.52 -3.47
N PHE A 38 7.71 -7.56 -3.45
CA PHE A 38 6.54 -7.66 -4.33
C PHE A 38 5.30 -8.19 -3.65
N TRP A 39 4.14 -7.69 -4.07
CA TRP A 39 2.87 -8.39 -3.85
C TRP A 39 2.57 -9.31 -5.03
N LEU A 40 2.13 -10.53 -4.73
CA LEU A 40 1.64 -11.51 -5.70
C LEU A 40 0.22 -11.92 -5.33
N TRP A 41 -0.77 -11.25 -5.92
CA TRP A 41 -2.19 -11.53 -5.67
C TRP A 41 -2.68 -12.74 -6.46
N ALA A 42 -3.78 -13.33 -5.98
CA ALA A 42 -4.44 -14.42 -6.67
C ALA A 42 -4.78 -14.01 -8.11
N GLY A 43 -4.44 -14.87 -9.08
CA GLY A 43 -4.64 -14.62 -10.52
C GLY A 43 -3.54 -13.78 -11.19
N VAL A 44 -2.60 -13.18 -10.45
CA VAL A 44 -1.42 -12.55 -11.04
C VAL A 44 -0.38 -13.63 -11.39
N ARG A 45 0.09 -13.64 -12.64
CA ARG A 45 1.12 -14.59 -13.09
C ARG A 45 2.47 -14.23 -12.44
N PRO A 46 3.21 -15.22 -11.89
CA PRO A 46 4.59 -15.01 -11.48
C PRO A 46 5.44 -14.40 -12.59
N GLN A 47 6.32 -13.46 -12.23
CA GLN A 47 7.21 -12.76 -13.16
C GLN A 47 8.68 -13.01 -12.76
N PRO A 48 9.65 -12.95 -13.69
CA PRO A 48 11.07 -13.22 -13.39
C PRO A 48 11.69 -12.36 -12.28
N VAL A 49 11.13 -11.17 -12.02
CA VAL A 49 11.58 -10.32 -10.90
C VAL A 49 11.41 -10.99 -9.53
N LEU A 50 10.54 -11.99 -9.41
CA LEU A 50 10.34 -12.76 -8.18
C LEU A 50 11.53 -13.66 -7.84
N ASP A 51 12.31 -14.09 -8.84
CA ASP A 51 13.47 -14.97 -8.63
C ASP A 51 14.59 -14.27 -7.83
N GLN A 52 14.59 -12.93 -7.86
CA GLN A 52 15.57 -12.08 -7.15
C GLN A 52 14.94 -11.32 -5.98
N ALA A 53 13.66 -11.57 -5.69
CA ALA A 53 12.96 -10.91 -4.60
C ALA A 53 13.60 -11.24 -3.26
N LYS A 54 13.75 -10.22 -2.41
CA LYS A 54 14.11 -10.40 -1.00
C LYS A 54 12.88 -10.63 -0.13
N THR A 55 11.74 -10.04 -0.50
CA THR A 55 10.49 -10.20 0.24
C THR A 55 9.31 -10.37 -0.70
N VAL A 56 8.43 -11.33 -0.42
CA VAL A 56 7.20 -11.53 -1.20
C VAL A 56 6.00 -11.61 -0.27
N TYR A 57 5.00 -10.79 -0.57
CA TYR A 57 3.70 -10.79 0.11
C TYR A 57 2.72 -11.52 -0.80
N ILE A 58 2.19 -12.66 -0.35
CA ILE A 58 1.40 -13.55 -1.21
C ILE A 58 -0.01 -13.68 -0.65
N LEU A 59 -1.02 -13.32 -1.45
CA LEU A 59 -2.42 -13.48 -1.07
C LEU A 59 -2.80 -14.96 -1.00
N GLU A 60 -3.08 -15.42 0.21
CA GLU A 60 -3.47 -16.80 0.48
C GLU A 60 -4.98 -16.98 0.39
N GLY A 61 -5.72 -16.05 0.99
CA GLY A 61 -7.15 -16.19 1.14
C GLY A 61 -7.82 -14.91 1.59
N GLU A 62 -9.14 -14.99 1.67
CA GLU A 62 -9.98 -13.88 2.10
C GLU A 62 -11.06 -14.32 3.09
N VAL A 63 -11.43 -13.41 3.98
CA VAL A 63 -12.61 -13.54 4.85
C VAL A 63 -13.65 -12.56 4.35
N ARG A 64 -14.80 -13.09 3.94
CA ARG A 64 -15.87 -12.30 3.32
C ARG A 64 -16.86 -11.85 4.38
N ALA A 65 -17.44 -10.66 4.22
CA ALA A 65 -18.46 -10.18 5.15
C ALA A 65 -19.73 -11.07 5.12
N SER A 66 -19.95 -11.80 4.03
CA SER A 66 -21.05 -12.76 3.87
C SER A 66 -20.81 -14.11 4.55
N ASP A 67 -19.57 -14.42 4.95
CA ASP A 67 -19.19 -15.69 5.58
C ASP A 67 -18.12 -15.43 6.64
N LEU A 68 -18.58 -15.29 7.88
CA LEU A 68 -17.73 -14.96 9.03
C LEU A 68 -17.01 -16.18 9.62
N GLU A 69 -17.29 -17.38 9.11
CA GLU A 69 -16.82 -18.64 9.69
C GLU A 69 -15.70 -19.29 8.89
N SER A 70 -15.46 -18.85 7.66
CA SER A 70 -14.49 -19.48 6.77
C SER A 70 -13.40 -18.53 6.27
N LEU A 71 -12.19 -19.08 6.15
CA LEU A 71 -11.13 -18.51 5.33
C LEU A 71 -11.25 -19.12 3.92
N VAL A 72 -11.66 -18.32 2.95
CA VAL A 72 -11.73 -18.75 1.55
C VAL A 72 -10.33 -18.73 0.95
N LEU A 73 -9.78 -19.90 0.66
CA LEU A 73 -8.48 -20.00 0.00
C LEU A 73 -8.59 -19.57 -1.46
N LEU A 74 -7.74 -18.64 -1.87
CA LEU A 74 -7.67 -18.14 -3.25
C LEU A 74 -6.59 -18.83 -4.07
N ARG A 75 -5.98 -19.85 -3.47
CA ARG A 75 -4.80 -20.55 -3.95
C ARG A 75 -4.99 -22.05 -3.75
N PRO A 76 -4.77 -22.88 -4.80
CA PRO A 76 -4.92 -24.32 -4.68
C PRO A 76 -3.81 -24.96 -3.83
N GLU A 77 -2.59 -24.39 -3.91
CA GLU A 77 -1.40 -24.94 -3.28
C GLU A 77 -0.66 -23.91 -2.44
N THR A 78 0.02 -24.38 -1.39
CA THR A 78 0.96 -23.58 -0.60
C THR A 78 2.22 -23.34 -1.42
N PRO A 79 2.71 -22.10 -1.57
CA PRO A 79 3.94 -21.82 -2.29
C PRO A 79 5.15 -22.42 -1.58
N GLU A 80 6.20 -22.73 -2.34
CA GLU A 80 7.50 -23.19 -1.86
C GLU A 80 8.57 -22.21 -2.37
N ILE A 81 8.89 -21.22 -1.54
CA ILE A 81 9.84 -20.14 -1.82
C ILE A 81 10.83 -20.06 -0.66
N ASN A 82 12.09 -20.44 -0.91
CA ASN A 82 13.12 -20.53 0.11
C ASN A 82 14.17 -19.41 0.05
N HIS A 83 14.21 -18.63 -1.02
CA HIS A 83 15.18 -17.54 -1.19
C HIS A 83 14.73 -16.21 -0.57
N ALA A 84 13.42 -15.97 -0.47
CA ALA A 84 12.83 -14.71 -0.03
C ALA A 84 12.13 -14.85 1.33
N ASP A 85 12.07 -13.77 2.10
CA ASP A 85 11.16 -13.65 3.23
C ASP A 85 9.72 -13.56 2.74
N ILE A 86 8.82 -14.29 3.39
CA ILE A 86 7.43 -14.44 2.94
C ILE A 86 6.48 -13.87 3.99
N TRP A 87 5.59 -12.99 3.54
CA TRP A 87 4.40 -12.59 4.27
C TRP A 87 3.19 -13.30 3.66
N MET A 88 2.48 -14.10 4.45
CA MET A 88 1.18 -14.64 4.03
C MET A 88 0.15 -13.53 4.16
N VAL A 89 -0.52 -13.14 3.06
CA VAL A 89 -1.54 -12.09 3.10
C VAL A 89 -2.92 -12.71 3.23
N VAL A 90 -3.71 -12.19 4.15
CA VAL A 90 -5.14 -12.47 4.27
C VAL A 90 -5.90 -11.18 4.05
N ARG A 91 -6.80 -11.19 3.07
CA ARG A 91 -7.77 -10.11 2.89
C ARG A 91 -8.93 -10.30 3.85
N VAL A 92 -9.38 -9.24 4.48
CA VAL A 92 -10.59 -9.28 5.32
C VAL A 92 -11.54 -8.21 4.83
N GLU A 93 -12.84 -8.52 4.74
CA GLU A 93 -13.90 -7.53 4.46
C GLU A 93 -14.58 -7.03 5.75
N THR A 94 -14.24 -7.66 6.88
CA THR A 94 -14.83 -7.42 8.19
C THR A 94 -13.76 -7.54 9.28
N LEU A 95 -13.93 -6.80 10.37
CA LEU A 95 -13.06 -6.87 11.55
C LEU A 95 -13.55 -7.88 12.60
N ASP A 96 -14.76 -8.41 12.42
CA ASP A 96 -15.42 -9.27 13.39
C ASP A 96 -15.14 -10.75 13.05
N LEU A 97 -13.85 -11.14 13.05
CA LEU A 97 -13.43 -12.50 12.73
C LEU A 97 -13.84 -13.51 13.81
N SER A 98 -14.46 -14.63 13.42
CA SER A 98 -14.81 -15.68 14.37
C SER A 98 -13.57 -16.41 14.91
N PRO A 99 -13.65 -17.05 16.09
CA PRO A 99 -12.57 -17.89 16.59
C PRO A 99 -12.13 -19.00 15.61
N ASP A 100 -13.03 -19.44 14.74
CA ASP A 100 -12.78 -20.50 13.75
C ASP A 100 -11.93 -19.98 12.60
N VAL A 101 -12.16 -18.74 12.17
CA VAL A 101 -11.32 -18.06 11.18
C VAL A 101 -9.90 -17.84 11.72
N TYR A 102 -9.74 -17.42 12.97
CA TYR A 102 -8.41 -17.33 13.60
C TYR A 102 -7.67 -18.68 13.58
N ARG A 103 -8.35 -19.78 13.94
CA ARG A 103 -7.75 -21.11 13.89
C ARG A 103 -7.33 -21.51 12.47
N GLN A 104 -8.16 -21.21 11.47
CA GLN A 104 -7.85 -21.48 10.06
C GLN A 104 -6.63 -20.69 9.60
N ILE A 105 -6.58 -19.38 9.87
CA ILE A 105 -5.43 -18.52 9.50
C ILE A 105 -4.13 -19.04 10.12
N PHE A 106 -4.13 -19.36 11.42
CA PHE A 106 -2.91 -19.84 12.08
C PHE A 106 -2.50 -21.24 11.63
N ALA A 107 -3.46 -22.12 11.34
CA ALA A 107 -3.16 -23.41 10.72
C ALA A 107 -2.53 -23.26 9.33
N ARG A 108 -2.91 -22.22 8.55
CA ARG A 108 -2.25 -21.90 7.28
C ARG A 108 -0.83 -21.39 7.48
N LEU A 109 -0.58 -20.50 8.45
CA LEU A 109 0.78 -20.06 8.79
C LEU A 109 1.69 -21.26 9.12
N GLU A 110 1.25 -22.17 9.99
CA GLU A 110 2.04 -23.37 10.31
C GLU A 110 2.26 -24.29 9.11
N ARG A 111 1.26 -24.43 8.23
CA ARG A 111 1.42 -25.19 6.98
C ARG A 111 2.46 -24.58 6.06
N TRP A 112 2.46 -23.26 5.91
CA TRP A 112 3.45 -22.54 5.11
C TRP A 112 4.85 -22.65 5.71
N SER A 113 4.99 -22.48 7.02
CA SER A 113 6.26 -22.68 7.73
C SER A 113 6.78 -24.12 7.57
N GLY A 114 5.89 -25.13 7.68
CA GLY A 114 6.24 -26.55 7.55
C GLY A 114 6.71 -26.97 6.16
N LYS A 115 6.47 -26.14 5.13
CA LYS A 115 6.97 -26.33 3.76
C LYS A 115 8.39 -25.79 3.53
N GLY A 116 9.05 -25.30 4.57
CA GLY A 116 10.41 -24.75 4.48
C GLY A 116 10.47 -23.32 3.93
N ASN A 117 9.33 -22.63 3.83
CA ASN A 117 9.30 -21.22 3.51
C ASN A 117 9.94 -20.40 4.63
N ARG A 118 10.63 -19.30 4.27
CA ARG A 118 11.04 -18.27 5.23
C ARG A 118 9.84 -17.38 5.57
N LEU A 119 8.82 -17.97 6.19
CA LEU A 119 7.60 -17.28 6.58
C LEU A 119 7.86 -16.35 7.77
N VAL A 120 7.93 -15.04 7.53
CA VAL A 120 8.21 -14.04 8.56
C VAL A 120 6.95 -13.56 9.27
N GLY A 121 5.78 -13.70 8.66
CA GLY A 121 4.53 -13.32 9.31
C GLY A 121 3.32 -13.27 8.40
N ILE A 122 2.30 -12.57 8.88
CA ILE A 122 1.03 -12.33 8.20
C ILE A 122 0.85 -10.85 7.89
N GLN A 123 0.36 -10.54 6.70
CA GLN A 123 -0.16 -9.22 6.38
C GLN A 123 -1.69 -9.25 6.34
N ILE A 124 -2.34 -8.30 7.02
CA ILE A 124 -3.78 -8.08 6.89
C ILE A 124 -4.04 -7.02 5.82
N ASP A 125 -4.72 -7.42 4.76
CA ASP A 125 -5.25 -6.53 3.73
C ASP A 125 -6.71 -6.20 4.05
N PHE A 126 -6.96 -5.05 4.69
CA PHE A 126 -8.30 -4.56 4.99
C PHE A 126 -8.56 -3.31 4.16
N ASP A 127 -9.45 -3.42 3.17
CA ASP A 127 -9.96 -2.24 2.45
C ASP A 127 -10.91 -1.47 3.36
N ALA A 128 -10.27 -0.64 4.15
CA ALA A 128 -10.87 0.14 5.16
C ALA A 128 -11.46 1.38 4.45
N ASN A 129 -12.74 1.31 4.04
CA ASN A 129 -13.56 2.51 3.82
C ASN A 129 -13.81 3.25 5.17
N THR A 130 -12.79 3.29 6.02
CA THR A 130 -12.85 3.33 7.48
C THR A 130 -13.29 4.69 7.93
N ARG A 131 -14.54 4.75 8.35
CA ARG A 131 -15.03 5.78 9.26
C ARG A 131 -14.53 5.58 10.71
N SER A 132 -13.63 4.61 10.99
CA SER A 132 -13.01 4.45 12.32
C SER A 132 -11.72 3.62 12.29
N LEU A 133 -10.56 4.30 12.16
CA LEU A 133 -9.23 3.70 12.38
C LEU A 133 -9.09 3.15 13.82
N GLY A 134 -9.82 3.71 14.79
CA GLY A 134 -9.94 3.15 16.14
C GLY A 134 -10.47 1.70 16.21
N ARG A 135 -11.53 1.34 15.44
CA ARG A 135 -12.00 -0.07 15.39
C ARG A 135 -10.92 -1.00 14.83
N TYR A 136 -10.19 -0.53 13.83
CA TYR A 136 -9.11 -1.30 13.24
C TYR A 136 -7.96 -1.51 14.23
N ALA A 137 -7.62 -0.50 15.01
CA ALA A 137 -6.61 -0.63 16.07
C ALA A 137 -7.00 -1.66 17.15
N ILE A 138 -8.26 -1.67 17.58
CA ILE A 138 -8.78 -2.68 18.53
C ILE A 138 -8.64 -4.08 17.94
N PHE A 139 -9.05 -4.25 16.67
CA PHE A 139 -8.91 -5.51 15.95
C PHE A 139 -7.45 -5.98 15.89
N LEU A 140 -6.52 -5.12 15.47
CA LEU A 140 -5.10 -5.46 15.36
C LEU A 140 -4.48 -5.84 16.70
N ARG A 141 -4.90 -5.19 17.80
CA ARG A 141 -4.45 -5.53 19.16
C ARG A 141 -4.92 -6.93 19.60
N ASP A 142 -6.18 -7.28 19.32
CA ASP A 142 -6.68 -8.63 19.57
C ASP A 142 -5.97 -9.66 18.68
N PHE A 143 -5.76 -9.32 17.41
CA PHE A 143 -5.04 -10.17 16.46
C PHE A 143 -3.60 -10.44 16.94
N ARG A 144 -2.84 -9.39 17.28
CA ARG A 144 -1.47 -9.50 17.78
C ARG A 144 -1.36 -10.36 19.03
N ARG A 145 -2.33 -10.24 19.96
CA ARG A 145 -2.38 -11.07 21.18
C ARG A 145 -2.56 -12.57 20.90
N ARG A 146 -3.22 -12.91 19.79
CA ARG A 146 -3.50 -14.31 19.40
C ARG A 146 -2.43 -14.89 18.48
N LEU A 147 -1.76 -14.04 17.71
CA LEU A 147 -0.73 -14.45 16.76
C LEU A 147 0.47 -15.06 17.50
N PRO A 148 0.99 -16.23 17.07
CA PRO A 148 2.22 -16.78 17.62
C PRO A 148 3.38 -15.79 17.51
N GLU A 149 4.11 -15.58 18.62
CA GLU A 149 5.12 -14.52 18.76
C GLU A 149 6.24 -14.56 17.70
N LYS A 150 6.53 -15.75 17.14
CA LYS A 150 7.49 -15.94 16.05
C LYS A 150 7.11 -15.24 14.74
N TYR A 151 5.84 -14.88 14.56
CA TYR A 151 5.34 -14.24 13.36
C TYR A 151 5.17 -12.73 13.57
N GLY A 152 5.62 -11.97 12.57
CA GLY A 152 5.30 -10.56 12.45
C GLY A 152 3.84 -10.35 12.05
N LEU A 153 3.32 -9.17 12.39
CA LEU A 153 2.03 -8.64 11.94
C LEU A 153 2.28 -7.42 11.06
N SER A 154 2.00 -7.55 9.77
CA SER A 154 2.01 -6.45 8.81
C SER A 154 0.58 -6.05 8.45
N ILE A 155 0.40 -4.82 7.97
CA ILE A 155 -0.86 -4.35 7.43
C ILE A 155 -0.63 -3.64 6.10
N THR A 156 -1.62 -3.67 5.22
CA THR A 156 -1.71 -2.67 4.16
C THR A 156 -2.42 -1.43 4.68
N GLY A 157 -1.91 -0.25 4.36
CA GLY A 157 -2.62 1.01 4.61
C GLY A 157 -3.02 1.67 3.29
N LEU A 158 -4.28 2.08 3.16
CA LEU A 158 -4.68 2.97 2.08
C LEU A 158 -4.43 4.42 2.47
N LEU A 159 -4.14 5.23 1.45
CA LEU A 159 -4.05 6.68 1.55
C LEU A 159 -5.31 7.35 2.08
N ASP A 160 -6.50 6.73 2.10
CA ASP A 160 -7.65 7.42 2.70
C ASP A 160 -7.50 7.63 4.21
N TRP A 161 -6.57 6.91 4.86
CA TRP A 161 -6.07 7.23 6.20
C TRP A 161 -5.28 8.55 6.24
N SER A 162 -4.81 9.06 5.11
CA SER A 162 -4.11 10.35 4.99
C SER A 162 -5.02 11.56 5.00
N ALA A 163 -6.19 11.42 4.39
CA ALA A 163 -7.14 12.51 4.19
C ALA A 163 -7.93 12.74 5.48
N ASN A 164 -8.20 11.67 6.24
CA ASN A 164 -9.07 11.68 7.42
C ASN A 164 -8.52 10.98 8.67
N GLY A 165 -7.39 10.26 8.57
CA GLY A 165 -6.81 9.54 9.71
C GLY A 165 -5.83 10.41 10.50
N ASP A 166 -5.89 10.30 11.82
CA ASP A 166 -5.00 10.99 12.75
C ASP A 166 -3.63 10.28 12.78
N PRO A 167 -2.51 10.95 12.48
CA PRO A 167 -1.16 10.39 12.65
C PRO A 167 -0.91 9.81 14.05
N ALA A 168 -1.57 10.34 15.09
CA ALA A 168 -1.49 9.80 16.43
C ALA A 168 -2.14 8.41 16.56
N GLU A 169 -3.25 8.16 15.85
CA GLU A 169 -3.89 6.84 15.82
C GLU A 169 -3.02 5.80 15.09
N LEU A 170 -2.31 6.20 14.04
CA LEU A 170 -1.32 5.34 13.38
C LEU A 170 -0.09 5.10 14.25
N ALA A 171 0.41 6.13 14.94
CA ALA A 171 1.51 5.99 15.88
C ALA A 171 1.15 5.06 17.05
N ALA A 172 -0.12 5.04 17.46
CA ALA A 172 -0.65 4.12 18.45
C ALA A 172 -0.72 2.66 17.98
N LEU A 173 -0.34 2.34 16.74
CA LEU A 173 -0.16 0.95 16.28
C LEU A 173 1.30 0.48 16.34
N SER A 174 2.25 1.36 16.69
CA SER A 174 3.68 1.05 16.67
C SER A 174 4.10 -0.08 17.62
N ASP A 175 3.32 -0.35 18.67
CA ASP A 175 3.51 -1.47 19.60
C ASP A 175 2.72 -2.74 19.20
N VAL A 176 1.93 -2.66 18.12
CA VAL A 176 0.99 -3.71 17.69
C VAL A 176 1.45 -4.39 16.41
N ILE A 177 1.93 -3.60 15.45
CA ILE A 177 2.35 -4.07 14.14
C ILE A 177 3.86 -3.96 13.97
N ASP A 178 4.43 -4.89 13.20
CA ASP A 178 5.84 -4.91 12.87
C ASP A 178 6.14 -4.06 11.63
N GLU A 179 5.18 -3.91 10.72
CA GLU A 179 5.31 -3.09 9.51
C GLU A 179 3.96 -2.63 8.93
N ALA A 180 3.88 -1.38 8.49
CA ALA A 180 2.81 -0.92 7.61
C ALA A 180 3.31 -0.75 6.16
N VAL A 181 2.56 -1.25 5.18
CA VAL A 181 2.84 -0.97 3.77
C VAL A 181 1.75 -0.09 3.19
N PHE A 182 2.08 1.18 2.93
CA PHE A 182 1.11 2.15 2.48
C PHE A 182 1.03 2.23 0.96
N GLN A 183 -0.11 1.88 0.40
CA GLN A 183 -0.33 1.85 -1.05
C GLN A 183 -0.56 3.26 -1.56
N VAL A 184 0.23 3.71 -2.55
CA VAL A 184 0.08 5.04 -3.18
C VAL A 184 -0.72 5.03 -4.49
N TYR A 185 -1.52 3.99 -4.72
CA TYR A 185 -2.23 3.75 -5.97
C TYR A 185 -3.65 3.25 -5.75
N GLN A 186 -4.48 3.43 -6.78
CA GLN A 186 -5.79 2.80 -6.89
C GLN A 186 -5.90 2.10 -8.24
N GLY A 187 -6.18 0.79 -8.21
CA GLY A 187 -6.13 -0.05 -9.39
C GLY A 187 -4.75 -0.02 -10.04
N ARG A 188 -4.65 0.50 -11.27
CA ARG A 188 -3.40 0.56 -12.06
C ARG A 188 -2.73 1.94 -12.05
N LYS A 189 -3.24 2.89 -11.27
CA LYS A 189 -2.79 4.29 -11.31
C LYS A 189 -2.35 4.74 -9.94
N THR A 190 -1.17 5.35 -9.87
CA THR A 190 -0.76 6.14 -8.72
C THR A 190 -1.76 7.27 -8.51
N ILE A 191 -2.18 7.51 -7.28
CA ILE A 191 -3.11 8.59 -6.99
C ILE A 191 -2.38 9.95 -7.05
N GLY A 192 -3.10 11.05 -7.24
CA GLY A 192 -2.51 12.39 -7.13
C GLY A 192 -2.26 12.80 -5.68
N GLY A 193 -1.27 13.67 -5.44
CA GLY A 193 -1.04 14.28 -4.12
C GLY A 193 -0.43 13.36 -3.05
N TYR A 194 0.07 12.19 -3.44
CA TYR A 194 0.73 11.25 -2.52
C TYR A 194 1.95 11.87 -1.83
N ASP A 195 2.66 12.77 -2.51
CA ASP A 195 3.84 13.48 -2.03
C ASP A 195 3.56 14.28 -0.76
N ARG A 196 2.46 15.05 -0.76
CA ARG A 196 1.99 15.82 0.40
C ARG A 196 1.58 14.91 1.56
N TRP A 197 1.05 13.74 1.27
CA TRP A 197 0.74 12.80 2.34
C TRP A 197 1.98 12.14 2.90
N LEU A 198 2.95 11.77 2.07
CA LEU A 198 4.17 11.11 2.52
C LEU A 198 4.93 11.94 3.57
N THR A 199 4.84 13.27 3.52
CA THR A 199 5.41 14.13 4.58
C THR A 199 4.78 13.91 5.95
N LYS A 200 3.53 13.42 6.02
CA LYS A 200 2.89 13.06 7.30
C LYS A 200 3.48 11.79 7.91
N LEU A 201 4.12 10.93 7.11
CA LEU A 201 4.78 9.72 7.60
C LEU A 201 6.12 10.00 8.30
N ASP A 202 6.66 11.21 8.14
CA ASP A 202 7.92 11.61 8.80
C ASP A 202 7.83 11.53 10.33
N ALA A 203 6.62 11.60 10.89
CA ALA A 203 6.37 11.50 12.33
C ALA A 203 6.05 10.07 12.81
N LEU A 204 5.95 9.07 11.93
CA LEU A 204 5.56 7.71 12.34
C LEU A 204 6.71 7.00 13.08
N PRO A 205 6.49 6.52 14.32
CA PRO A 205 7.52 5.88 15.13
C PRO A 205 7.68 4.39 14.84
N MET A 206 7.33 3.92 13.64
CA MET A 206 7.27 2.49 13.30
C MET A 206 7.72 2.21 11.88
N ALA A 207 8.26 1.02 11.64
CA ALA A 207 8.71 0.61 10.32
C ALA A 207 7.58 0.67 9.28
N PHE A 208 7.87 1.26 8.12
CA PHE A 208 6.91 1.32 7.03
C PHE A 208 7.58 1.18 5.66
N ARG A 209 6.79 0.75 4.69
CA ARG A 209 7.14 0.71 3.26
C ARG A 209 6.10 1.46 2.44
N ILE A 210 6.50 1.84 1.23
CA ILE A 210 5.59 2.42 0.24
C ILE A 210 5.22 1.38 -0.82
N GLY A 211 3.92 1.15 -0.94
CA GLY A 211 3.31 0.32 -1.95
C GLY A 211 3.18 1.04 -3.28
N LEU A 212 3.81 0.51 -4.32
CA LEU A 212 3.75 1.01 -5.69
C LEU A 212 3.00 0.02 -6.57
N VAL A 213 2.44 0.48 -7.69
CA VAL A 213 1.86 -0.40 -8.70
C VAL A 213 2.76 -0.46 -9.93
N GLN A 214 3.00 -1.66 -10.47
CA GLN A 214 3.80 -1.85 -11.67
C GLN A 214 3.28 -0.99 -12.84
N GLY A 215 4.17 -0.17 -13.42
CA GLY A 215 3.82 0.76 -14.50
C GLY A 215 3.07 2.03 -14.06
N GLY A 216 2.73 2.17 -12.77
CA GLY A 216 2.21 3.43 -12.23
C GLY A 216 3.27 4.52 -12.22
N GLU A 217 2.86 5.79 -12.22
CA GLU A 217 3.78 6.93 -12.15
C GLU A 217 4.35 7.07 -10.74
N TRP A 218 5.67 7.18 -10.58
CA TRP A 218 6.29 7.36 -9.27
C TRP A 218 7.46 8.34 -9.33
N THR A 219 7.48 9.27 -8.38
CA THR A 219 8.59 10.17 -8.09
C THR A 219 8.86 10.09 -6.60
N GLU A 220 10.02 9.55 -6.23
CA GLU A 220 10.43 9.43 -4.83
C GLU A 220 10.61 10.82 -4.19
N PRO A 221 9.91 11.16 -3.10
CA PRO A 221 10.17 12.40 -2.37
C PRO A 221 11.56 12.40 -1.76
N GLN A 222 12.28 13.52 -1.83
CA GLN A 222 13.66 13.63 -1.34
C GLN A 222 13.81 13.36 0.17
N SER A 223 12.75 13.52 0.96
CA SER A 223 12.76 13.24 2.40
C SER A 223 12.60 11.75 2.71
N LEU A 224 11.93 10.99 1.86
CA LEU A 224 11.52 9.61 2.15
C LEU A 224 12.71 8.68 2.44
N PRO A 225 13.79 8.66 1.65
CA PRO A 225 14.97 7.83 1.95
C PRO A 225 15.73 8.24 3.23
N LYS A 226 15.49 9.45 3.73
CA LYS A 226 16.14 9.97 4.95
C LYS A 226 15.39 9.58 6.22
N ASN A 227 14.17 9.06 6.09
CA ASN A 227 13.37 8.64 7.24
C ASN A 227 13.91 7.30 7.80
N PRO A 228 14.32 7.22 9.08
CA PRO A 228 14.92 6.00 9.65
C PRO A 228 13.94 4.81 9.72
N HIS A 229 12.65 5.10 9.70
CA HIS A 229 11.59 4.10 9.74
C HIS A 229 11.19 3.59 8.35
N PHE A 230 11.59 4.27 7.28
CA PHE A 230 11.33 3.81 5.92
C PHE A 230 12.19 2.59 5.58
N LYS A 231 11.53 1.48 5.16
CA LYS A 231 12.17 0.19 4.85
C LYS A 231 12.18 -0.16 3.37
N GLY A 232 11.80 0.78 2.51
CA GLY A 232 11.79 0.61 1.06
C GLY A 232 10.39 0.42 0.48
N TYR A 233 10.33 -0.25 -0.66
CA TYR A 233 9.13 -0.32 -1.49
C TYR A 233 8.55 -1.72 -1.52
N VAL A 234 7.27 -1.84 -1.88
CA VAL A 234 6.65 -3.10 -2.30
C VAL A 234 5.91 -2.84 -3.61
N VAL A 235 6.21 -3.59 -4.66
CA VAL A 235 5.59 -3.40 -5.98
C VAL A 235 4.47 -4.42 -6.18
N PHE A 236 3.27 -3.92 -6.47
CA PHE A 236 2.14 -4.72 -6.88
C PHE A 236 2.31 -5.13 -8.35
N LEU A 237 2.50 -6.42 -8.57
CA LEU A 237 2.67 -6.98 -9.90
C LEU A 237 1.33 -7.05 -10.63
N LEU A 238 1.35 -6.68 -11.92
CA LEU A 238 0.16 -6.70 -12.78
C LEU A 238 0.35 -7.70 -13.92
N ASN A 239 -0.73 -8.37 -14.30
CA ASN A 239 -0.76 -9.04 -15.60
C ASN A 239 -0.68 -8.00 -16.73
N PRO A 240 -0.08 -8.37 -17.88
CA PRO A 240 -0.16 -7.56 -19.10
C PRO A 240 -1.61 -7.21 -19.39
N ALA A 241 -1.86 -5.99 -19.88
CA ALA A 241 -3.18 -5.65 -20.37
C ALA A 241 -3.53 -6.64 -21.50
N VAL A 242 -4.75 -7.19 -21.48
CA VAL A 242 -5.25 -7.97 -22.62
C VAL A 242 -5.29 -7.02 -23.81
N GLN A 243 -4.45 -7.26 -24.80
CA GLN A 243 -4.51 -6.56 -26.08
C GLN A 243 -5.75 -7.11 -26.78
N ASN A 244 -6.84 -6.35 -26.77
CA ASN A 244 -7.97 -6.64 -27.64
C ASN A 244 -7.53 -6.19 -29.03
N ASP A 245 -6.95 -7.11 -29.81
CA ASP A 245 -6.78 -6.87 -31.24
C ASP A 245 -8.17 -6.59 -31.82
N PRO A 246 -8.34 -5.56 -32.67
CA PRO A 246 -9.59 -5.37 -33.38
C PRO A 246 -9.84 -6.64 -34.18
N VAL A 247 -11.02 -7.23 -34.00
CA VAL A 247 -11.53 -8.25 -34.91
C VAL A 247 -11.72 -7.53 -36.24
N ASP A 248 -10.88 -7.87 -37.23
CA ASP A 248 -11.05 -7.48 -38.63
C ASP A 248 -12.42 -7.91 -39.19
#